data_AF-A0A969C7N3-F1
#
_entry.id   AF-A0A969C7N3-F1
#
_cell.length_a   1.000
_cell.length_b   1.000
_cell.length_c   1.000
_cell.angle_alpha   90.00
_cell.angle_beta   90.00
_cell.angle_gamma   90.00
#
_symmetry.space_group_name_H-M   'P 1'
#
loop_
_entity.id
_entity.type
_entity.pdbx_description
1 polymer ?
#
loop_
_entity_poly.entity_id
_entity_poly.type
_entity_poly.pdbx_seq_one_letter_code
_entity_poly.pdbx_strand_id
1 'polypeptide(L)'
;MLPDDVFRTKLQAATAAIHRVTERLGSAADVQLKAEPSRLRLALAPRTHGACPLELMIRADQRYDIEIGTEFYEDCEISSFDELEALIEAITQGNVVTRHYFSAATGSLRSVETVVTLGDREWRRGHQVGRSPSALTETVVKDRTFLPYSR
;
A
#
# COMPACT_ATOMS: atom_id res chain seq x y z
N MET A 1 -18.40 -10.87 10.09
CA MET A 1 -17.66 -10.06 11.08
C MET A 1 -17.14 -10.98 12.17
N LEU A 2 -15.88 -10.82 12.59
CA LEU A 2 -15.34 -11.58 13.72
C LEU A 2 -15.92 -11.01 15.03
N PRO A 3 -16.06 -11.82 16.09
CA PRO A 3 -16.36 -11.32 17.43
C PRO A 3 -15.29 -10.31 17.89
N ASP A 4 -15.70 -9.29 18.66
CA ASP A 4 -14.84 -8.19 19.14
C ASP A 4 -13.55 -8.67 19.82
N ASP A 5 -13.61 -9.74 20.62
CA ASP A 5 -12.44 -10.28 21.33
C ASP A 5 -11.41 -10.88 20.38
N VAL A 6 -11.89 -11.53 19.30
CA VAL A 6 -11.04 -12.08 18.24
C VAL A 6 -10.42 -10.94 17.43
N PHE A 7 -11.20 -9.88 17.15
CA PHE A 7 -10.69 -8.71 16.46
C PHE A 7 -9.61 -7.99 17.28
N ARG A 8 -9.83 -7.75 18.58
CA ARG A 8 -8.83 -7.13 19.47
C ARG A 8 -7.54 -7.95 19.55
N THR A 9 -7.66 -9.27 19.68
CA THR A 9 -6.50 -10.17 19.70
C THR A 9 -5.72 -10.08 18.38
N LYS A 10 -6.42 -10.07 17.24
CA LYS A 10 -5.81 -9.92 15.93
C LYS A 10 -5.20 -8.53 15.70
N LEU A 11 -5.84 -7.46 16.18
CA LEU A 11 -5.32 -6.09 16.11
C LEU A 11 -4.05 -5.94 16.97
N GLN A 12 -4.00 -6.58 18.15
CA GLN A 12 -2.79 -6.64 18.96
C GLN A 12 -1.66 -7.40 18.25
N ALA A 13 -1.96 -8.53 17.61
CA ALA A 13 -0.98 -9.26 16.81
C ALA A 13 -0.48 -8.43 15.61
N ALA A 14 -1.38 -7.71 14.93
CA ALA A 14 -1.04 -6.79 13.84
C ALA A 14 -0.15 -5.64 14.31
N THR A 15 -0.47 -5.07 15.47
CA THR A 15 0.32 -4.02 16.10
C THR A 15 1.74 -4.53 16.39
N ALA A 16 1.87 -5.75 16.94
CA ALA A 16 3.18 -6.36 17.18
C ALA A 16 3.97 -6.64 15.88
N ALA A 17 3.30 -7.12 14.83
CA ALA A 17 3.91 -7.33 13.51
C ALA A 17 4.43 -6.04 12.89
N ILE A 18 3.59 -5.01 12.88
CA ILE A 18 3.95 -3.69 12.36
C ILE A 18 5.08 -3.08 13.18
N HIS A 19 5.05 -3.21 14.52
CA HIS A 19 6.16 -2.77 15.38
C HIS A 19 7.50 -3.40 14.95
N ARG A 20 7.56 -4.72 14.76
CA ARG A 20 8.79 -5.40 14.33
C ARG A 20 9.33 -4.90 13.00
N VAL A 21 8.46 -4.61 12.03
CA VAL A 21 8.90 -4.03 10.75
C VAL A 21 9.43 -2.61 10.97
N THR A 22 8.71 -1.79 11.73
CA THR A 22 9.11 -0.40 11.96
C THR A 22 10.42 -0.24 12.73
N GLU A 23 10.69 -1.10 13.71
CA GLU A 23 11.96 -1.10 14.43
C GLU A 23 13.15 -1.37 13.50
N ARG A 24 12.96 -2.25 12.50
CA ARG A 24 13.98 -2.57 11.49
C ARG A 24 14.26 -1.39 10.55
N LEU A 25 13.31 -0.49 10.36
CA LEU A 25 13.49 0.70 9.50
C LEU A 25 14.44 1.72 10.13
N GLY A 26 14.64 1.68 11.46
CA GLY A 26 15.65 2.50 12.15
C GLY A 26 15.62 3.97 11.73
N SER A 27 16.74 4.47 11.20
CA SER A 27 16.87 5.85 10.70
C SER A 27 16.54 6.02 9.21
N ALA A 28 16.04 4.99 8.51
CA ALA A 28 15.78 5.02 7.08
C ALA A 28 14.46 5.74 6.72
N ALA A 29 13.52 5.80 7.66
CA ALA A 29 12.25 6.49 7.50
C ALA A 29 11.81 7.13 8.81
N ASP A 30 11.05 8.22 8.71
CA ASP A 30 10.29 8.74 9.83
C ASP A 30 9.02 7.89 9.98
N VAL A 31 8.91 7.22 11.12
CA VAL A 31 7.81 6.30 11.44
C VAL A 31 6.84 6.99 12.38
N GLN A 32 5.55 7.00 12.03
CA GLN A 32 4.48 7.39 12.93
C GLN A 32 3.52 6.22 13.08
N LEU A 33 3.54 5.60 14.26
CA LEU A 33 2.63 4.50 14.61
C LEU A 33 1.69 4.96 15.71
N LYS A 34 0.39 4.92 15.43
CA LYS A 34 -0.67 5.26 16.38
C LYS A 34 -1.64 4.10 16.50
N ALA A 35 -1.58 3.42 17.65
CA ALA A 35 -2.51 2.36 18.01
C ALA A 35 -3.61 2.92 18.92
N GLU A 36 -4.86 2.69 18.54
CA GLU A 36 -6.04 2.96 19.34
C GLU A 36 -6.89 1.69 19.47
N PRO A 37 -7.83 1.60 20.43
CA PRO A 37 -8.57 0.36 20.70
C PRO A 37 -9.33 -0.23 19.49
N SER A 38 -9.67 0.61 18.51
CA SER A 38 -10.48 0.25 17.34
C SER A 38 -9.80 0.57 16.00
N ARG A 39 -8.58 1.12 16.00
CA ARG A 39 -7.87 1.50 14.78
C ARG A 39 -6.36 1.47 14.97
N LEU A 40 -5.63 1.17 13.90
CA LEU A 40 -4.18 1.26 13.87
C LEU A 40 -3.75 2.08 12.65
N ARG A 41 -3.00 3.14 12.87
CA ARG A 41 -2.40 3.95 11.80
C ARG A 41 -0.90 3.78 11.80
N LEU A 42 -0.33 3.47 10.64
CA LEU A 42 1.10 3.49 10.36
C LEU A 42 1.34 4.48 9.23
N ALA A 43 2.20 5.47 9.43
CA ALA A 43 2.73 6.29 8.36
C ALA A 43 4.26 6.16 8.32
N LEU A 44 4.79 5.95 7.12
CA LEU A 44 6.20 5.81 6.81
C LEU A 44 6.59 6.85 5.78
N ALA A 45 7.45 7.77 6.19
CA ALA A 45 8.06 8.77 5.30
C ALA A 45 9.54 8.42 5.09
N PRO A 46 9.95 7.85 3.94
CA PRO A 46 11.34 7.47 3.72
C PRO A 46 12.23 8.70 3.59
N ARG A 47 13.45 8.60 4.13
CA ARG A 47 14.47 9.66 4.00
C ARG A 47 15.23 9.55 2.68
N THR A 48 15.25 8.37 2.07
CA THR A 48 15.85 8.13 0.76
C THR A 48 14.98 8.77 -0.33
N HIS A 49 15.53 9.74 -1.05
CA HIS A 49 14.83 10.38 -2.15
C HIS A 49 14.49 9.36 -3.25
N GLY A 50 13.22 9.32 -3.67
CA GLY A 50 12.73 8.36 -4.67
C GLY A 50 12.23 7.03 -4.10
N ALA A 51 12.32 6.82 -2.78
CA ALA A 51 11.63 5.72 -2.11
C ALA A 51 10.13 6.02 -1.94
N CYS A 52 9.31 4.99 -1.81
CA CYS A 52 7.85 5.10 -1.78
C CYS A 52 7.34 5.45 -0.38
N PRO A 53 6.75 6.62 -0.11
CA PRO A 53 6.01 6.82 1.14
C PRO A 53 4.83 5.85 1.24
N LEU A 54 4.47 5.48 2.46
CA LEU A 54 3.39 4.55 2.76
C LEU A 54 2.58 5.05 3.95
N GLU A 55 1.26 5.08 3.83
CA GLU A 55 0.35 5.19 4.96
C GLU A 55 -0.64 4.03 4.96
N LEU A 56 -0.81 3.37 6.10
CA LEU A 56 -1.73 2.26 6.31
C LEU A 56 -2.63 2.55 7.51
N MET A 57 -3.94 2.45 7.30
CA MET A 57 -4.95 2.59 8.34
C MET A 57 -5.76 1.30 8.43
N ILE A 58 -5.67 0.57 9.53
CA ILE A 58 -6.51 -0.58 9.84
C ILE A 58 -7.70 -0.12 10.67
N ARG A 59 -8.90 -0.50 10.23
CA ARG A 59 -10.19 -0.11 10.82
C ARG A 59 -10.80 -1.24 11.64
N ALA A 60 -11.75 -0.89 12.52
CA ALA A 60 -12.48 -1.80 13.40
C ALA A 60 -13.29 -2.87 12.65
N ASP A 61 -13.73 -2.56 11.44
CA ASP A 61 -14.56 -3.40 10.59
C ASP A 61 -13.76 -4.38 9.72
N GLN A 62 -12.47 -4.61 10.04
CA GLN A 62 -11.56 -5.51 9.33
C GLN A 62 -11.27 -5.07 7.89
N ARG A 63 -11.37 -3.77 7.66
CA ARG A 63 -10.92 -3.12 6.44
C ARG A 63 -9.67 -2.31 6.69
N TYR A 64 -8.98 -1.98 5.62
CA TYR A 64 -7.88 -1.04 5.68
C TYR A 64 -7.93 -0.08 4.50
N ASP A 65 -7.39 1.10 4.75
CA ASP A 65 -7.10 2.08 3.73
C ASP A 65 -5.59 2.18 3.63
N ILE A 66 -5.06 2.30 2.41
CA ILE A 66 -3.62 2.34 2.17
C ILE A 66 -3.29 3.42 1.13
N GLU A 67 -2.32 4.26 1.46
CA GLU A 67 -1.69 5.21 0.55
C GLU A 67 -0.30 4.70 0.18
N ILE A 68 -0.04 4.52 -1.12
CA ILE A 68 1.25 4.07 -1.64
C ILE A 68 1.73 5.13 -2.64
N GLY A 69 2.75 5.89 -2.27
CA GLY A 69 3.28 6.94 -3.13
C GLY A 69 2.30 8.11 -3.24
N THR A 70 1.58 8.18 -4.36
CA THR A 70 0.52 9.18 -4.62
C THR A 70 -0.86 8.54 -4.76
N GLU A 71 -0.94 7.22 -4.64
CA GLU A 71 -2.15 6.45 -4.90
C GLU A 71 -2.82 6.06 -3.59
N PHE A 72 -4.13 6.28 -3.51
CA PHE A 72 -4.93 5.99 -2.33
C PHE A 72 -5.96 4.90 -2.65
N TYR A 73 -6.00 3.87 -1.81
CA TYR A 73 -6.90 2.72 -1.94
C TYR A 73 -7.68 2.52 -0.64
N GLU A 74 -8.98 2.79 -0.70
CA GLU A 74 -9.90 2.68 0.44
C GLU A 74 -10.61 1.33 0.48
N ASP A 75 -11.16 1.00 1.65
CA ASP A 75 -12.08 -0.13 1.85
C ASP A 75 -11.51 -1.49 1.42
N CYS A 76 -10.19 -1.66 1.52
CA CYS A 76 -9.54 -2.93 1.21
C CYS A 76 -9.86 -3.98 2.29
N GLU A 77 -10.17 -5.20 1.86
CA GLU A 77 -10.44 -6.31 2.79
C GLU A 77 -9.15 -6.90 3.34
N ILE A 78 -9.07 -7.10 4.66
CA ILE A 78 -7.95 -7.78 5.30
C ILE A 78 -8.13 -9.28 5.10
N SER A 79 -7.42 -9.87 4.14
CA SER A 79 -7.38 -11.33 3.98
C SER A 79 -6.54 -12.00 5.08
N SER A 80 -5.39 -11.40 5.45
CA SER A 80 -4.58 -11.80 6.60
C SER A 80 -3.69 -10.65 7.09
N PHE A 81 -3.26 -10.68 8.36
CA PHE A 81 -2.33 -9.69 8.89
C PHE A 81 -0.88 -9.91 8.43
N ASP A 82 -0.49 -11.16 8.17
CA ASP A 82 0.82 -11.50 7.63
C ASP A 82 1.01 -10.91 6.21
N GLU A 83 -0.08 -10.78 5.45
CA GLU A 83 -0.04 -10.10 4.15
C GLU A 83 0.24 -8.60 4.31
N LEU A 84 -0.30 -7.93 5.33
CA LEU A 84 0.02 -6.52 5.61
C LEU A 84 1.49 -6.34 6.01
N GLU A 85 2.03 -7.26 6.83
CA GLU A 85 3.46 -7.26 7.18
C GLU A 85 4.31 -7.42 5.92
N ALA A 86 4.00 -8.41 5.07
CA ALA A 86 4.69 -8.63 3.81
C ALA A 86 4.58 -7.43 2.84
N LEU A 87 3.43 -6.76 2.81
CA LEU A 87 3.19 -5.57 1.98
C LEU A 87 4.09 -4.41 2.40
N ILE A 88 4.17 -4.12 3.70
CA ILE A 88 5.06 -3.08 4.24
C ILE A 88 6.52 -3.43 3.93
N GLU A 89 6.92 -4.69 4.14
CA GLU A 89 8.29 -5.12 3.88
C GLU A 89 8.67 -5.02 2.39
N ALA A 90 7.81 -5.46 1.48
CA ALA A 90 8.03 -5.33 0.05
C ALA A 90 8.14 -3.86 -0.40
N ILE A 91 7.28 -2.97 0.10
CA ILE A 91 7.33 -1.54 -0.23
C ILE A 91 8.62 -0.91 0.28
N THR A 92 9.04 -1.22 1.50
CA THR A 92 10.27 -0.67 2.08
C THR A 92 11.53 -1.18 1.38
N GLN A 93 11.47 -2.35 0.73
CA GLN A 93 12.50 -2.89 -0.17
C GLN A 93 12.43 -2.33 -1.60
N GLY A 94 11.46 -1.47 -1.92
CA GLY A 94 11.30 -0.91 -3.26
C GLY A 94 10.63 -1.86 -4.27
N ASN A 95 10.04 -2.96 -3.81
CA ASN A 95 9.33 -3.94 -4.65
C ASN A 95 7.91 -3.47 -5.00
N VAL A 96 7.80 -2.21 -5.44
CA VAL A 96 6.54 -1.54 -5.76
C VAL A 96 6.68 -0.77 -7.07
N VAL A 97 5.66 -0.91 -7.93
CA VAL A 97 5.55 -0.22 -9.21
C VAL A 97 4.16 0.40 -9.32
N THR A 98 4.11 1.68 -9.70
CA THR A 98 2.87 2.34 -10.10
C THR A 98 2.85 2.50 -11.62
N ARG A 99 1.92 1.80 -12.27
CA ARG A 99 1.70 1.84 -13.71
C ARG A 99 0.61 2.84 -14.05
N HIS A 100 0.93 3.76 -14.94
CA HIS A 100 0.00 4.74 -15.48
C HIS A 100 -0.34 4.38 -16.91
N TYR A 101 -1.63 4.22 -17.19
CA TYR A 101 -2.13 3.87 -18.50
C TYR A 101 -2.69 5.10 -19.17
N PHE A 102 -2.09 5.50 -20.29
CA PHE A 102 -2.50 6.67 -21.07
C PHE A 102 -3.19 6.24 -22.36
N SER A 103 -4.17 7.02 -22.79
CA SER A 103 -4.74 6.94 -24.14
C SER A 103 -3.66 7.27 -25.17
N ALA A 104 -3.31 6.36 -26.08
CA ALA A 104 -2.36 6.67 -27.15
C ALA A 104 -2.89 7.79 -28.07
N ALA A 105 -4.21 7.84 -28.27
CA ALA A 105 -4.85 8.81 -29.15
C ALA A 105 -4.90 10.24 -28.58
N THR A 106 -5.03 10.40 -27.25
CA THR A 106 -5.26 11.72 -26.63
C THR A 106 -4.19 12.12 -25.61
N GLY A 107 -3.29 11.21 -25.24
CA GLY A 107 -2.32 11.41 -24.17
C GLY A 107 -2.93 11.50 -22.76
N SER A 108 -4.25 11.32 -22.63
CA SER A 108 -4.95 11.45 -21.34
C SER A 108 -4.72 10.22 -20.46
N LEU A 109 -4.51 10.43 -19.15
CA LEU A 109 -4.45 9.35 -18.16
C LEU A 109 -5.81 8.67 -18.04
N ARG A 110 -5.84 7.34 -18.16
CA ARG A 110 -7.04 6.51 -18.11
C ARG A 110 -7.17 5.72 -16.84
N SER A 111 -6.07 5.19 -16.34
CA SER A 111 -6.07 4.42 -15.10
C SER A 111 -4.70 4.38 -14.48
N VAL A 112 -4.68 4.12 -13.19
CA VAL A 112 -3.47 3.88 -12.42
C VAL A 112 -3.60 2.52 -11.74
N GLU A 113 -2.52 1.74 -11.75
CA GLU A 113 -2.40 0.46 -11.06
C GLU A 113 -1.14 0.47 -10.20
N THR A 114 -1.25 0.12 -8.94
CA THR A 114 -0.11 -0.18 -8.07
C THR A 114 0.04 -1.70 -7.94
N VAL A 115 1.26 -2.16 -8.17
CA VAL A 115 1.66 -3.56 -8.05
C VAL A 115 2.78 -3.65 -7.03
N VAL A 116 2.58 -4.45 -5.98
CA VAL A 116 3.61 -4.76 -4.99
C VAL A 116 3.93 -6.25 -5.04
N THR A 117 5.21 -6.59 -5.21
CA THR A 117 5.66 -7.99 -5.30
C THR A 117 5.98 -8.54 -3.90
N LEU A 118 5.20 -9.52 -3.45
CA LEU A 118 5.29 -10.14 -2.12
C LEU A 118 5.90 -11.55 -2.22
N GLY A 119 7.11 -11.67 -2.78
CA GLY A 119 7.70 -12.96 -3.14
C GLY A 119 7.02 -13.55 -4.38
N ASP A 120 6.38 -14.72 -4.26
CA ASP A 120 5.74 -15.43 -5.39
C ASP A 120 4.34 -14.91 -5.73
N ARG A 121 3.83 -13.91 -5.00
CA ARG A 121 2.50 -13.31 -5.21
C ARG A 121 2.61 -11.81 -5.43
N GLU A 122 1.61 -11.24 -6.09
CA GLU A 122 1.48 -9.80 -6.28
C GLU A 122 0.24 -9.28 -5.56
N TRP A 123 0.40 -8.20 -4.82
CA TRP A 123 -0.71 -7.35 -4.43
C TRP A 123 -0.95 -6.32 -5.53
N ARG A 124 -2.18 -6.26 -6.05
CA ARG A 124 -2.54 -5.37 -7.17
C ARG A 124 -3.82 -4.62 -6.87
N ARG A 125 -3.78 -3.31 -7.05
CA ARG A 125 -4.95 -2.42 -6.98
C ARG A 125 -4.83 -1.33 -8.02
N GLY A 126 -5.96 -0.93 -8.58
CA GLY A 126 -5.99 0.15 -9.55
C GLY A 126 -7.36 0.79 -9.63
N HIS A 127 -7.41 1.99 -10.18
CA HIS A 127 -8.64 2.74 -10.40
C HIS A 127 -8.63 3.41 -11.77
N GLN A 128 -9.81 3.68 -12.30
CA GLN A 128 -9.97 4.44 -13.54
C GLN A 128 -9.98 5.93 -13.23
N VAL A 129 -9.31 6.71 -14.07
CA VAL A 129 -9.24 8.17 -14.02
C VAL A 129 -10.20 8.72 -15.07
N GLY A 130 -11.27 9.37 -14.60
CA GLY A 130 -12.32 9.94 -15.45
C GLY A 130 -13.34 8.93 -15.99
N ARG A 131 -14.30 9.43 -16.78
CA ARG A 131 -15.25 8.60 -17.54
C ARG A 131 -14.64 8.25 -18.89
N SER A 132 -13.93 7.12 -19.01
CA SER A 132 -13.40 6.71 -20.32
C SER A 132 -14.46 5.97 -21.14
N PRO A 133 -14.70 6.35 -22.41
CA PRO A 133 -15.44 5.52 -23.34
C PRO A 133 -14.54 4.37 -23.86
N SER A 134 -15.06 3.14 -23.80
CA SER A 134 -14.62 1.90 -24.45
C SER A 134 -13.16 1.42 -24.29
N ALA A 135 -13.03 0.11 -24.06
CA ALA A 135 -11.79 -0.68 -23.91
C ALA A 135 -10.96 -0.87 -25.21
N LEU A 136 -11.35 -0.23 -26.32
CA LEU A 136 -10.80 -0.50 -27.66
C LEU A 136 -9.74 0.49 -28.16
N THR A 137 -9.22 1.38 -27.31
CA THR A 137 -8.16 2.33 -27.73
C THR A 137 -6.79 1.83 -27.32
N GLU A 138 -5.80 1.97 -28.20
CA GLU A 138 -4.40 1.72 -27.87
C GLU A 138 -3.97 2.49 -26.61
N THR A 139 -3.22 1.81 -25.75
CA THR A 139 -2.75 2.37 -24.47
C THR A 139 -1.23 2.42 -24.43
N VAL A 140 -0.71 3.51 -23.88
CA VAL A 140 0.71 3.68 -23.57
C VAL A 140 0.88 3.51 -22.06
N VAL A 141 1.76 2.59 -21.66
CA VAL A 141 2.04 2.32 -20.24
C VAL A 141 3.29 3.07 -19.82
N LYS A 142 3.24 3.75 -18.67
CA LYS A 142 4.42 4.34 -18.02
C LYS A 142 4.53 3.83 -16.59
N ASP A 143 5.66 3.21 -16.31
CA ASP A 143 5.95 2.65 -14.99
C ASP A 143 6.77 3.63 -14.17
N ARG A 144 6.35 3.80 -12.92
CA ARG A 144 7.11 4.47 -11.87
C ARG A 144 7.57 3.41 -10.87
N THR A 145 8.88 3.21 -10.79
CA THR A 145 9.52 2.38 -9.78
C THR A 145 9.97 3.24 -8.60
N PHE A 146 10.17 2.60 -7.44
CA PHE A 146 10.64 3.26 -6.23
C PHE A 146 11.93 2.62 -5.73
N LEU A 147 12.75 3.42 -5.05
CA LEU A 147 13.97 2.93 -4.41
C LEU A 147 13.66 2.27 -3.05
N PRO A 148 14.50 1.35 -2.57
CA PRO A 148 14.41 0.85 -1.20
C PRO A 148 14.71 1.97 -0.20
N TYR A 149 14.17 1.82 1.01
CA TYR A 149 14.33 2.79 2.09
C TYR A 149 15.78 2.87 2.58
N SER A 150 16.45 1.73 2.63
CA SER A 150 17.87 1.57 2.94
C SER A 150 18.57 0.77 1.85
N ARG A 151 19.88 0.98 1.68
CA ARG A 151 20.75 0.20 0.80
C ARG A 151 21.66 -0.70 1.60
#